data_AF-A0A7J9GL20-F1
#
_entry.id   AF-A0A7J9GL20-F1
#
_cell.length_a   1.000
_cell.length_b   1.000
_cell.length_c   1.000
_cell.angle_alpha   90.00
_cell.angle_beta   90.00
_cell.angle_gamma   90.00
#
_symmetry.space_group_name_H-M   'P 1'
#
loop_
_entity.id
_entity.type
_entity.pdbx_description
1 polymer ?
#
loop_
_entity_poly.entity_id
_entity_poly.type
_entity_poly.pdbx_seq_one_letter_code
_entity_poly.pdbx_strand_id
1 'polypeptide(L)'
;MSTHCPILPSFFLIFLAFFCYTSYAYTFTVTNNCPYTIWPGTLSGAGTPQLSTTGFQLDSGQSVRIPSVPAGWSGRIWGRTGCSFDATGVGLCQTGDCGGKLACNGNGATPPASLFEITFGVGNLQDFYDVSFVDGYNLPLVAAPRGVYGACNATGCAYDLNMGMKSEIFLEEISQGIKL
;
A
#
# COMPACT_ATOMS: atom_id res chain seq x y z
N MET A 1 -26.79 -38.16 53.77
CA MET A 1 -26.57 -36.76 54.21
C MET A 1 -25.26 -36.29 53.62
N SER A 2 -25.31 -35.13 52.99
CA SER A 2 -24.27 -34.44 52.22
C SER A 2 -22.99 -34.21 53.02
N THR A 3 -21.84 -34.10 52.34
CA THR A 3 -21.09 -32.83 52.20
C THR A 3 -19.84 -33.01 51.33
N HIS A 4 -19.62 -32.03 50.44
CA HIS A 4 -18.47 -31.86 49.55
C HIS A 4 -17.37 -31.03 50.22
N CYS A 5 -16.09 -31.23 49.83
CA CYS A 5 -15.13 -30.20 49.38
C CYS A 5 -13.80 -30.88 48.94
N PRO A 6 -12.93 -30.25 48.15
CA PRO A 6 -12.67 -30.65 46.77
C PRO A 6 -11.28 -31.25 46.56
N ILE A 7 -11.19 -32.07 45.53
CA ILE A 7 -9.97 -32.64 44.98
C ILE A 7 -9.43 -31.62 43.97
N LEU A 8 -8.23 -31.08 44.18
CA LEU A 8 -7.46 -30.47 43.09
C LEU A 8 -6.16 -31.24 42.93
N PRO A 9 -6.05 -32.10 41.91
CA PRO A 9 -4.75 -32.56 41.46
C PRO A 9 -4.22 -31.58 40.41
N SER A 10 -3.03 -31.08 40.70
CA SER A 10 -2.02 -30.66 39.74
C SER A 10 -1.93 -31.67 38.58
N PHE A 11 -2.37 -31.28 37.38
CA PHE A 11 -1.70 -31.57 36.10
C PHE A 11 -2.57 -31.13 34.90
N PHE A 12 -1.90 -30.54 33.91
CA PHE A 12 -2.22 -30.55 32.48
C PHE A 12 -3.09 -29.44 31.85
N LEU A 13 -2.40 -28.76 30.92
CA LEU A 13 -2.88 -28.12 29.70
C LEU A 13 -3.41 -26.69 29.82
N ILE A 14 -2.43 -25.78 29.87
CA ILE A 14 -2.45 -24.55 29.08
C ILE A 14 -2.95 -24.90 27.67
N PHE A 15 -4.24 -24.74 27.41
CA PHE A 15 -4.79 -24.74 26.06
C PHE A 15 -4.46 -23.36 25.48
N LEU A 16 -3.18 -23.14 25.15
CA LEU A 16 -2.79 -22.07 24.25
C LEU A 16 -3.41 -22.48 22.90
N ALA A 17 -4.64 -22.05 22.65
CA ALA A 17 -5.23 -22.09 21.33
C ALA A 17 -4.35 -21.20 20.44
N PHE A 18 -3.32 -21.80 19.87
CA PHE A 18 -2.54 -21.23 18.80
C PHE A 18 -3.48 -21.18 17.60
N PHE A 19 -4.35 -20.16 17.58
CA PHE A 19 -5.01 -19.76 16.35
C PHE A 19 -3.89 -19.32 15.42
N CYS A 20 -3.41 -20.26 14.62
CA CYS A 20 -2.52 -19.98 13.51
C CYS A 20 -3.39 -19.29 12.46
N TYR A 21 -3.66 -17.99 12.65
CA TYR A 21 -4.25 -17.18 11.60
C TYR A 21 -3.24 -17.16 10.46
N THR A 22 -3.57 -17.81 9.35
CA THR A 22 -2.86 -17.60 8.09
C THR A 22 -3.15 -16.18 7.64
N SER A 23 -2.33 -15.22 8.06
CA SER A 23 -2.41 -13.86 7.55
C SER A 23 -1.90 -13.85 6.12
N TYR A 24 -2.79 -13.67 5.15
CA TYR A 24 -2.36 -13.23 3.83
C TYR A 24 -1.80 -11.82 3.97
N ALA A 25 -0.51 -11.69 3.64
CA ALA A 25 0.21 -10.44 3.70
C ALA A 25 0.64 -10.08 2.28
N TYR A 26 0.03 -9.03 1.74
CA TYR A 26 0.43 -8.47 0.46
C TYR A 26 1.65 -7.56 0.67
N THR A 27 2.41 -7.35 -0.40
CA THR A 27 3.54 -6.41 -0.41
C THR A 27 3.43 -5.51 -1.62
N PHE A 28 3.49 -4.19 -1.41
CA PHE A 28 3.74 -3.24 -2.48
C PHE A 28 5.23 -3.01 -2.64
N THR A 29 5.71 -2.96 -3.88
CA THR A 29 7.04 -2.48 -4.22
C THR A 29 6.87 -1.25 -5.07
N VAL A 30 7.25 -0.09 -4.53
CA VAL A 30 7.17 1.20 -5.20
C VAL A 30 8.52 1.51 -5.81
N THR A 31 8.57 1.65 -7.13
CA THR A 31 9.80 1.95 -7.88
C THR A 31 9.67 3.28 -8.59
N ASN A 32 10.70 4.12 -8.46
CA ASN A 32 10.81 5.38 -9.16
C ASN A 32 11.70 5.21 -10.41
N ASN A 33 11.10 5.14 -11.59
CA ASN A 33 11.85 5.18 -12.85
C ASN A 33 11.90 6.59 -13.46
N CYS A 34 11.39 7.62 -12.77
CA CYS A 34 11.54 9.00 -13.19
C CYS A 34 13.00 9.44 -13.04
N PRO A 35 13.49 10.38 -13.88
CA PRO A 35 14.86 10.90 -13.79
C PRO A 35 15.07 11.88 -12.62
N TYR A 36 14.09 12.00 -11.72
CA TYR A 36 14.09 12.90 -10.58
C TYR A 36 13.46 12.22 -9.36
N THR A 37 13.75 12.74 -8.17
CA THR A 37 13.16 12.28 -6.91
C THR A 37 11.65 12.51 -6.89
N ILE A 38 10.93 11.53 -6.38
CA ILE A 38 9.49 11.62 -6.08
C ILE A 38 9.27 11.35 -4.59
N TRP A 39 8.09 11.71 -4.10
CA TRP A 39 7.69 11.38 -2.74
C TRP A 39 6.37 10.62 -2.77
N PRO A 40 6.37 9.28 -2.77
CA PRO A 40 5.13 8.54 -2.74
C PRO A 40 4.32 8.85 -1.47
N GLY A 41 3.00 8.79 -1.60
CA GLY A 41 2.04 8.91 -0.50
C GLY A 41 1.07 7.72 -0.55
N THR A 42 0.56 7.32 0.61
CA THR A 42 -0.46 6.26 0.70
C THR A 42 -1.61 6.73 1.58
N LEU A 43 -2.83 6.37 1.19
CA LEU A 43 -4.02 6.59 1.99
C LEU A 43 -4.84 5.31 2.04
N SER A 44 -5.12 4.84 3.25
CA SER A 44 -6.05 3.74 3.46
C SER A 44 -7.50 4.22 3.43
N GLY A 45 -8.36 3.40 2.84
CA GLY A 45 -9.81 3.59 2.79
C GLY A 45 -10.46 3.43 4.16
N ALA A 46 -11.71 3.88 4.27
CA ALA A 46 -12.47 3.83 5.51
C ALA A 46 -12.54 2.39 6.06
N GLY A 47 -12.26 2.23 7.35
CA GLY A 47 -12.30 0.93 8.03
C GLY A 47 -11.06 0.05 7.85
N THR A 48 -10.02 0.53 7.15
CA THR A 48 -8.75 -0.19 6.99
C THR A 48 -7.59 0.56 7.65
N PRO A 49 -6.60 -0.14 8.22
CA PRO A 49 -5.47 0.50 8.90
C PRO A 49 -4.54 1.18 7.90
N GLN A 50 -3.87 2.25 8.34
CA GLN A 50 -2.78 2.85 7.58
C GLN A 50 -1.65 1.83 7.36
N LEU A 51 -0.98 1.94 6.22
CA LEU A 51 0.23 1.17 5.94
C LEU A 51 1.37 1.61 6.86
N SER A 52 2.44 0.83 6.89
CA SER A 52 3.63 1.09 7.73
C SER A 52 4.34 2.41 7.42
N THR A 53 4.08 2.98 6.24
CA THR A 53 4.44 4.35 5.86
C THR A 53 3.29 5.00 5.13
N THR A 54 3.06 6.29 5.37
CA THR A 54 2.07 7.10 4.64
C THR A 54 2.71 8.12 3.71
N GLY A 55 4.04 8.20 3.70
CA GLY A 55 4.79 8.98 2.73
C GLY A 55 6.29 8.95 3.00
N PHE A 56 7.07 8.95 1.92
CA PHE A 56 8.52 8.79 1.96
C PHE A 56 9.17 9.43 0.73
N GLN A 57 10.47 9.69 0.79
CA GLN A 57 11.27 10.10 -0.37
C GLN A 57 11.72 8.87 -1.14
N LEU A 58 11.73 8.94 -2.47
CA LEU A 58 12.22 7.90 -3.35
C LEU A 58 13.02 8.50 -4.50
N ASP A 59 14.34 8.34 -4.46
CA ASP A 59 15.22 8.90 -5.49
C ASP A 59 15.14 8.11 -6.81
N SER A 60 15.65 8.69 -7.89
CA SER A 60 15.63 8.07 -9.21
C SER A 60 16.29 6.68 -9.20
N GLY A 61 15.62 5.69 -9.77
CA GLY A 61 16.08 4.30 -9.87
C GLY A 61 15.94 3.50 -8.57
N GLN A 62 15.42 4.08 -7.48
CA GLN A 62 15.22 3.36 -6.23
C GLN A 62 13.87 2.65 -6.17
N SER A 63 13.84 1.59 -5.36
CA SER A 63 12.62 0.85 -5.00
C SER A 63 12.49 0.72 -3.49
N VAL A 64 11.27 0.83 -2.98
CA VAL A 64 10.91 0.61 -1.57
C VAL A 64 9.80 -0.42 -1.48
N ARG A 65 9.93 -1.36 -0.53
CA ARG A 65 8.89 -2.35 -0.22
C ARG A 65 8.07 -1.91 0.98
N ILE A 66 6.75 -1.99 0.86
CA ILE A 66 5.78 -1.81 1.94
C ILE A 66 5.18 -3.19 2.23
N PRO A 67 5.74 -3.94 3.19
CA PRO A 67 5.28 -5.29 3.51
C PRO A 67 4.04 -5.27 4.39
N SER A 68 3.49 -6.47 4.64
CA SER A 68 2.47 -6.71 5.66
C SER A 68 1.16 -5.95 5.43
N VAL A 69 0.77 -5.76 4.17
CA VAL A 69 -0.53 -5.19 3.84
C VAL A 69 -1.61 -6.24 4.10
N PRO A 70 -2.62 -5.96 4.95
CA PRO A 70 -3.58 -6.96 5.35
C PRO A 70 -4.55 -7.31 4.21
N ALA A 71 -5.05 -8.54 4.20
CA ALA A 71 -6.22 -8.90 3.39
C ALA A 71 -7.41 -7.99 3.71
N GLY A 72 -8.21 -7.67 2.70
CA GLY A 72 -9.29 -6.70 2.84
C GLY A 72 -8.83 -5.23 2.86
N TRP A 73 -7.53 -4.94 2.77
CA TRP A 73 -7.07 -3.55 2.71
C TRP A 73 -7.54 -2.89 1.42
N SER A 74 -8.01 -1.66 1.55
CA SER A 74 -8.44 -0.82 0.44
C SER A 74 -7.75 0.53 0.59
N GLY A 75 -7.36 1.15 -0.50
CA GLY A 75 -6.72 2.45 -0.45
C GLY A 75 -6.13 2.89 -1.78
N ARG A 76 -5.31 3.94 -1.70
CA ARG A 76 -4.66 4.54 -2.86
C ARG A 76 -3.21 4.89 -2.59
N ILE A 77 -2.41 4.84 -3.65
CA ILE A 77 -0.99 5.20 -3.68
C ILE A 77 -0.78 6.21 -4.83
N TRP A 78 0.00 7.25 -4.60
CA TRP A 78 0.33 8.25 -5.61
C TRP A 78 1.77 8.75 -5.45
N GLY A 79 2.29 9.43 -6.48
CA GLY A 79 3.58 10.12 -6.42
C GLY A 79 3.42 11.62 -6.28
N ARG A 80 4.29 12.25 -5.49
CA ARG A 80 4.39 13.71 -5.36
C ARG A 80 5.68 14.20 -6.02
N THR A 81 5.67 15.42 -6.57
CA THR A 81 6.83 16.03 -7.23
C THR A 81 7.14 17.43 -6.69
N GLY A 82 8.39 17.86 -6.89
CA GLY A 82 8.84 19.21 -6.51
C GLY A 82 8.70 19.48 -5.02
N CYS A 83 8.91 18.48 -4.17
CA CYS A 83 8.74 18.61 -2.74
C CYS A 83 9.98 19.20 -2.07
N SER A 84 9.74 20.00 -1.03
CA SER A 84 10.76 20.45 -0.10
C SER A 84 10.21 20.34 1.32
N PHE A 85 10.92 19.62 2.19
CA PHE A 85 10.54 19.41 3.58
C PHE A 85 11.69 19.83 4.50
N ASP A 86 11.36 20.39 5.65
CA ASP A 86 12.31 20.62 6.73
C ASP A 86 12.63 19.32 7.49
N ALA A 87 13.51 19.43 8.48
CA ALA A 87 13.92 18.29 9.32
C ALA A 87 12.78 17.65 10.13
N THR A 88 11.65 18.35 10.29
CA THR A 88 10.45 17.83 10.97
C THR A 88 9.47 17.17 10.00
N GLY A 89 9.79 17.18 8.69
CA GLY A 89 8.93 16.65 7.65
C GLY A 89 7.78 17.58 7.26
N VAL A 90 7.86 18.87 7.59
CA VAL A 90 6.88 19.89 7.20
C VAL A 90 7.39 20.64 5.98
N GLY A 91 6.51 20.95 5.03
CA GLY A 91 6.91 21.50 3.74
C GLY A 91 5.78 21.63 2.75
N LEU A 92 6.09 21.48 1.46
CA LEU A 92 5.12 21.52 0.38
C LEU A 92 5.63 20.72 -0.83
N CYS A 93 4.72 20.07 -1.55
CA CYS A 93 4.93 19.55 -2.90
C CYS A 93 4.22 20.38 -3.96
N GLN A 94 4.79 20.46 -5.17
CA GLN A 94 4.16 21.16 -6.29
C GLN A 94 2.94 20.41 -6.83
N THR A 95 2.97 19.07 -6.84
CA THR A 95 1.83 18.23 -7.24
C THR A 95 1.61 17.10 -6.24
N GLY A 96 0.35 16.66 -6.10
CA GLY A 96 -0.04 15.55 -5.22
C GLY A 96 0.16 15.79 -3.72
N ASP A 97 0.37 17.04 -3.28
CA ASP A 97 0.63 17.36 -1.88
C ASP A 97 -0.47 16.85 -0.95
N CYS A 98 -0.11 16.44 0.27
CA CYS A 98 -1.04 15.87 1.24
C CYS A 98 -1.14 16.68 2.54
N GLY A 99 -1.10 18.01 2.42
CA GLY A 99 -1.23 18.94 3.53
C GLY A 99 0.11 19.41 4.10
N GLY A 100 1.13 19.50 3.25
CA GLY A 100 2.45 20.03 3.57
C GLY A 100 3.26 19.15 4.51
N LYS A 101 3.10 17.82 4.41
CA LYS A 101 3.78 16.85 5.28
C LYS A 101 4.42 15.72 4.47
N LEU A 102 5.61 15.30 4.88
CA LEU A 102 6.28 14.13 4.29
C LEU A 102 5.44 12.87 4.49
N ALA A 103 5.01 12.61 5.73
CA ALA A 103 4.06 11.54 6.05
C ALA A 103 2.62 12.05 5.94
N CYS A 104 1.83 11.49 5.03
CA CYS A 104 0.49 12.00 4.74
C CYS A 104 -0.53 11.74 5.86
N ASN A 105 -0.30 10.73 6.70
CA ASN A 105 -1.03 10.49 7.96
C ASN A 105 -2.57 10.59 7.81
N GLY A 106 -3.11 9.91 6.80
CA GLY A 106 -4.56 9.89 6.54
C GLY A 106 -5.08 11.04 5.66
N ASN A 107 -4.22 11.95 5.20
CA ASN A 107 -4.58 12.94 4.19
C ASN A 107 -4.39 12.36 2.78
N GLY A 108 -5.31 12.71 1.88
CA GLY A 108 -5.20 12.37 0.46
C GLY A 108 -4.35 13.35 -0.33
N ALA A 109 -4.09 13.01 -1.58
CA ALA A 109 -3.46 13.91 -2.54
C ALA A 109 -4.37 15.11 -2.83
N THR A 110 -3.76 16.30 -2.94
CA THR A 110 -4.37 17.48 -3.54
C THR A 110 -4.23 17.36 -5.06
N PRO A 111 -5.34 17.37 -5.83
CA PRO A 111 -5.30 17.32 -7.29
C PRO A 111 -4.44 18.45 -7.92
N PRO A 112 -3.79 18.21 -9.08
CA PRO A 112 -3.85 16.99 -9.87
C PRO A 112 -2.94 15.86 -9.34
N ALA A 113 -3.43 14.62 -9.38
CA ALA A 113 -2.66 13.44 -9.00
C ALA A 113 -3.11 12.17 -9.75
N SER A 114 -2.17 11.48 -10.38
CA SER A 114 -2.35 10.12 -10.87
C SER A 114 -2.43 9.16 -9.68
N LEU A 115 -3.48 8.33 -9.60
CA LEU A 115 -3.72 7.45 -8.47
C LEU A 115 -3.63 5.98 -8.89
N PHE A 116 -3.02 5.15 -8.05
CA PHE A 116 -3.26 3.71 -8.06
C PHE A 116 -4.26 3.41 -6.94
N GLU A 117 -5.40 2.83 -7.29
CA GLU A 117 -6.48 2.48 -6.38
C GLU A 117 -6.59 0.96 -6.31
N ILE A 118 -6.73 0.41 -5.09
CA ILE A 118 -6.81 -1.03 -4.90
C ILE A 118 -7.69 -1.40 -3.71
N THR A 119 -8.36 -2.53 -3.83
CA THR A 119 -9.12 -3.21 -2.78
C THR A 119 -8.79 -4.70 -2.83
N PHE A 120 -8.10 -5.19 -1.81
CA PHE A 120 -7.84 -6.61 -1.64
C PHE A 120 -9.09 -7.36 -1.19
N GLY A 121 -9.31 -8.52 -1.78
CA GLY A 121 -10.33 -9.46 -1.35
C GLY A 121 -10.03 -10.02 0.04
N VAL A 122 -11.07 -10.61 0.65
CA VAL A 122 -10.93 -11.40 1.88
C VAL A 122 -11.29 -12.84 1.55
N GLY A 123 -10.43 -13.78 1.93
CA GLY A 123 -10.62 -15.21 1.65
C GLY A 123 -10.48 -15.50 0.15
N ASN A 124 -11.56 -15.98 -0.48
CA ASN A 124 -11.57 -16.34 -1.91
C ASN A 124 -12.14 -15.23 -2.81
N LEU A 125 -12.36 -14.04 -2.26
CA LEU A 125 -12.80 -12.89 -3.04
C LEU A 125 -11.64 -12.32 -3.87
N GLN A 126 -11.98 -11.79 -5.05
CA GLN A 126 -11.00 -11.22 -5.97
C GLN A 126 -10.53 -9.84 -5.51
N ASP A 127 -9.30 -9.52 -5.88
CA ASP A 127 -8.72 -8.18 -5.73
C ASP A 127 -9.20 -7.30 -6.90
N PHE A 128 -9.44 -6.02 -6.63
CA PHE A 128 -9.80 -5.02 -7.64
C PHE A 128 -8.81 -3.87 -7.56
N TYR A 129 -8.25 -3.49 -8.70
CA TYR A 129 -7.29 -2.41 -8.78
C TYR A 129 -7.34 -1.71 -10.12
N ASP A 130 -7.00 -0.42 -10.12
CA ASP A 130 -6.90 0.39 -11.32
C ASP A 130 -5.91 1.54 -11.13
N VAL A 131 -5.52 2.15 -12.26
CA VAL A 131 -4.87 3.45 -12.26
C VAL A 131 -5.89 4.46 -12.75
N SER A 132 -6.12 5.48 -11.95
CA SER A 132 -7.14 6.50 -12.15
C SER A 132 -6.51 7.88 -12.35
N PHE A 133 -7.05 8.60 -13.33
CA PHE A 133 -6.74 10.01 -13.60
C PHE A 133 -7.97 10.91 -13.36
N VAL A 134 -8.97 10.41 -12.63
CA VAL A 134 -10.17 11.19 -12.28
C VAL A 134 -9.79 12.45 -11.50
N ASP A 135 -8.81 12.34 -10.60
CA ASP A 135 -8.23 13.45 -9.84
C ASP A 135 -7.13 14.20 -10.61
N GLY A 136 -7.10 14.08 -11.94
CA GLY A 136 -6.10 14.69 -12.81
C GLY A 136 -4.84 13.85 -12.97
N TYR A 137 -3.84 14.44 -13.64
CA TYR A 137 -2.61 13.76 -14.01
C TYR A 137 -1.39 14.57 -13.58
N ASN A 138 -0.43 13.92 -12.93
CA ASN A 138 0.86 14.54 -12.58
C ASN A 138 2.07 13.69 -12.97
N LEU A 139 1.95 12.36 -12.94
CA LEU A 139 3.02 11.41 -13.27
C LEU A 139 2.46 10.21 -14.05
N PRO A 140 3.23 9.64 -14.99
CA PRO A 140 2.97 8.29 -15.49
C PRO A 140 3.04 7.28 -14.35
N LEU A 141 2.09 6.35 -14.35
CA LEU A 141 1.93 5.37 -13.28
C LEU A 141 1.47 4.06 -13.90
N VAL A 142 2.15 2.98 -13.52
CA VAL A 142 1.82 1.61 -13.90
C VAL A 142 1.79 0.75 -12.64
N ALA A 143 0.72 -0.03 -12.50
CA ALA A 143 0.60 -1.06 -11.48
C ALA A 143 0.57 -2.44 -12.16
N ALA A 144 1.46 -3.32 -11.72
CA ALA A 144 1.63 -4.65 -12.27
C ALA A 144 1.63 -5.69 -11.15
N PRO A 145 0.61 -6.56 -11.07
CA PRO A 145 0.60 -7.60 -10.06
C PRO A 145 1.57 -8.73 -10.41
N ARG A 146 2.20 -9.31 -9.38
CA ARG A 146 3.12 -10.46 -9.46
C ARG A 146 2.67 -11.55 -8.51
N GLY A 147 2.92 -12.80 -8.90
CA GLY A 147 2.59 -13.99 -8.10
C GLY A 147 1.09 -14.26 -7.97
N VAL A 148 0.30 -13.78 -8.93
CA VAL A 148 -1.16 -13.94 -8.99
C VAL A 148 -1.59 -15.31 -9.53
N TYR A 149 -2.80 -15.73 -9.15
CA TYR A 149 -3.53 -16.83 -9.76
C TYR A 149 -4.72 -16.28 -10.55
N GLY A 150 -4.82 -16.61 -11.84
CA GLY A 150 -5.85 -16.07 -12.74
C GLY A 150 -5.32 -14.99 -13.69
N ALA A 151 -6.24 -14.29 -14.36
CA ALA A 151 -5.89 -13.24 -15.33
C ALA A 151 -5.85 -11.87 -14.64
N CYS A 152 -4.71 -11.50 -14.07
CA CYS A 152 -4.47 -10.16 -13.53
C CYS A 152 -3.46 -9.43 -14.45
N ASN A 153 -3.91 -8.39 -15.14
CA ASN A 153 -3.10 -7.63 -16.08
C ASN A 153 -2.53 -6.38 -15.42
N ALA A 154 -1.38 -5.92 -15.92
CA ALA A 154 -0.90 -4.59 -15.58
C ALA A 154 -1.90 -3.52 -16.06
N THR A 155 -2.04 -2.44 -15.30
CA THR A 155 -2.88 -1.28 -15.61
C THR A 155 -2.08 0.00 -15.42
N GLY A 156 -2.38 1.04 -16.20
CA GLY A 156 -1.69 2.31 -16.09
C GLY A 156 -1.43 3.02 -17.41
N CYS A 157 -0.74 4.15 -17.29
CA CYS A 157 -0.22 4.91 -18.41
C CYS A 157 1.29 5.03 -18.25
N ALA A 158 2.01 4.35 -19.14
CA ALA A 158 3.47 4.39 -19.22
C ALA A 158 3.99 5.66 -19.93
N TYR A 159 3.10 6.46 -20.50
CA TYR A 159 3.46 7.63 -21.28
C TYR A 159 3.23 8.91 -20.48
N ASP A 160 4.15 9.86 -20.62
CA ASP A 160 3.95 11.19 -20.08
C ASP A 160 2.92 11.96 -20.93
N LEU A 161 1.73 12.15 -20.33
CA LEU A 161 0.60 12.84 -20.95
C LEU A 161 0.82 14.36 -20.97
N ASN A 162 1.77 14.89 -20.19
CA ASN A 162 2.12 16.30 -20.14
C ASN A 162 3.24 16.68 -21.13
N MET A 163 4.09 15.73 -21.56
CA MET A 163 5.10 15.89 -22.63
C MET A 163 5.68 14.51 -22.99
N GLY A 164 5.88 14.16 -24.26
CA GLY A 164 6.21 12.80 -24.71
C GLY A 164 7.57 12.18 -24.31
N MET A 165 7.86 12.05 -23.02
CA MET A 165 8.96 11.28 -22.44
C MET A 165 8.43 10.15 -21.55
N LYS A 166 9.29 9.17 -21.22
CA LYS A 166 8.95 8.08 -20.29
C LYS A 166 9.41 8.46 -18.88
N SER A 167 8.49 8.70 -17.96
CA SER A 167 8.78 8.99 -16.55
C SER A 167 7.86 8.15 -15.65
N GLU A 168 8.17 6.87 -15.44
CA GLU A 168 7.18 5.93 -14.87
C GLU A 168 7.37 5.66 -13.37
N ILE A 169 6.28 5.69 -12.60
CA ILE A 169 6.20 4.99 -11.31
C ILE A 169 5.74 3.56 -11.59
N PHE A 170 6.51 2.58 -11.10
CA PHE A 170 6.13 1.17 -11.19
C PHE A 170 5.76 0.64 -9.81
N LEU A 171 4.51 0.23 -9.64
CA LEU A 171 4.01 -0.46 -8.46
C LEU A 171 3.94 -1.95 -8.76
N GLU A 172 4.85 -2.72 -8.15
CA GLU A 172 4.76 -4.18 -8.20
C GLU A 172 4.06 -4.67 -6.95
N GLU A 173 2.93 -5.34 -7.13
CA GLU A 173 2.35 -6.14 -6.06
C GLU A 173 3.01 -7.51 -6.09
N ILE A 174 3.53 -8.02 -4.97
CA ILE A 174 3.97 -9.41 -4.87
C ILE A 174 2.98 -10.13 -3.97
N SER A 175 2.08 -10.89 -4.58
CA SER A 175 1.39 -11.98 -3.90
C SER A 175 2.39 -13.14 -3.78
N GLN A 176 2.66 -13.57 -2.55
CA GLN A 176 3.18 -14.91 -2.31
C GLN A 176 2.23 -15.64 -1.36
N GLY A 177 1.49 -16.60 -1.93
CA GLY A 177 0.74 -17.63 -1.23
C GLY A 177 0.96 -18.97 -1.94
N ILE A 178 1.69 -19.84 -1.25
CA ILE A 178 2.26 -21.12 -1.68
C ILE A 178 1.19 -22.13 -2.14
N LYS A 179 1.52 -22.88 -3.21
CA LYS A 179 0.98 -24.20 -3.54
C LYS A 179 1.04 -25.12 -2.30
N LEU A 180 -0.12 -25.51 -1.78
CA LEU A 180 -0.41 -26.90 -1.39
C LEU A 180 -1.85 -27.21 -1.81
#